data_AF-A0A536H835-F1
#
_entry.id   AF-A0A536H835-F1
#
_cell.length_a   1.000
_cell.length_b   1.000
_cell.length_c   1.000
_cell.angle_alpha   90.00
_cell.angle_beta   90.00
_cell.angle_gamma   90.00
#
_symmetry.space_group_name_H-M   'P 1'
#
loop_
_entity.id
_entity.type
_entity.pdbx_description
1 polymer ?
#
loop_
_entity_poly.entity_id
_entity_poly.type
_entity_poly.pdbx_seq_one_letter_code
_entity_poly.pdbx_strand_id
1 'polypeptide(L)'
;VLVMYAGRIVEQGPVEQIFKDPQHPYTWSLLQSIPRLDADRKDRLLSIEGLPPDLIKPPRGCRFHPRCQFRIERCFHDDPTLMDVGPDQEAACWVTMRRALARDGEARA
;
A
#
# COMPACT_ATOMS: atom_id res chain seq x y z
N VAL A 1 11.84 -9.45 -1.85
CA VAL A 1 11.15 -8.63 -2.86
C VAL A 1 11.21 -7.18 -2.43
N LEU A 2 11.44 -6.25 -3.36
CA LEU A 2 11.37 -4.81 -3.12
C LEU A 2 10.24 -4.22 -3.97
N VAL A 3 9.34 -3.47 -3.35
CA VAL A 3 8.26 -2.75 -4.02
C VAL A 3 8.59 -1.27 -3.98
N MET A 4 8.55 -0.63 -5.15
CA MET A 4 8.90 0.77 -5.29
C MET A 4 7.74 1.61 -5.82
N TYR A 5 7.65 2.85 -5.35
CA TYR A 5 6.74 3.86 -5.88
C TYR A 5 7.42 5.21 -5.96
N ALA A 6 7.29 5.88 -7.11
CA ALA A 6 7.84 7.21 -7.35
C ALA A 6 9.30 7.36 -6.90
N GLY A 7 10.15 6.36 -7.21
CA GLY A 7 11.58 6.37 -6.88
C GLY A 7 11.93 6.05 -5.41
N ARG A 8 10.99 5.57 -4.60
CA ARG A 8 11.23 5.15 -3.21
C ARG A 8 10.86 3.69 -3.01
N ILE A 9 11.61 2.96 -2.19
CA ILE A 9 11.16 1.66 -1.66
C ILE A 9 10.03 1.97 -0.69
N VAL A 10 8.85 1.38 -0.96
CA VAL A 10 7.67 1.56 -0.11
C VAL A 10 7.36 0.33 0.72
N GLU A 11 7.85 -0.83 0.30
CA GLU A 11 7.74 -2.07 1.04
C GLU A 11 8.83 -3.06 0.62
N GLN A 12 9.36 -3.82 1.58
CA GLN A 12 10.34 -4.87 1.33
C GLN A 12 10.18 -6.05 2.28
N GLY A 13 10.52 -7.25 1.81
CA GLY A 13 10.52 -8.46 2.64
C GLY A 13 10.51 -9.76 1.83
N PRO A 14 10.37 -10.93 2.49
CA PRO A 14 10.20 -12.22 1.83
C PRO A 14 9.03 -12.22 0.85
N VAL A 15 9.15 -12.99 -0.24
CA VAL A 15 8.10 -13.05 -1.27
C VAL A 15 6.78 -13.55 -0.67
N GLU A 16 6.84 -14.52 0.23
CA GLU A 16 5.66 -15.08 0.89
C GLU A 16 4.93 -14.04 1.72
N GLN A 17 5.65 -13.17 2.43
CA GLN A 17 5.04 -12.12 3.26
C GLN A 17 4.39 -11.05 2.39
N ILE A 18 5.10 -10.57 1.37
CA ILE A 18 4.57 -9.53 0.46
C ILE A 18 3.28 -10.00 -0.23
N PHE A 19 3.21 -11.26 -0.67
CA PHE A 19 2.02 -11.78 -1.36
C PHE A 19 0.86 -12.11 -0.41
N LYS A 20 1.13 -12.53 0.84
CA LYS A 20 0.09 -12.95 1.78
C LYS A 20 -0.45 -11.82 2.64
N ASP A 21 0.43 -10.95 3.14
CA ASP A 21 0.09 -9.87 4.08
C ASP A 21 0.84 -8.58 3.70
N PRO A 22 0.55 -7.99 2.52
CA PRO A 22 1.14 -6.73 2.09
C PRO A 22 0.72 -5.60 3.04
N GLN A 23 1.68 -4.84 3.55
CA GLN A 23 1.45 -3.82 4.56
C GLN A 23 1.30 -2.41 4.00
N HIS A 24 1.93 -2.08 2.86
CA HIS A 24 1.76 -0.77 2.26
C HIS A 24 0.51 -0.76 1.36
N PRO A 25 -0.39 0.24 1.48
CA PRO A 25 -1.60 0.32 0.66
C PRO A 25 -1.37 0.21 -0.85
N TYR A 26 -0.28 0.78 -1.35
CA TYR A 26 0.14 0.61 -2.75
C TYR A 26 0.36 -0.85 -3.14
N THR A 27 1.15 -1.59 -2.36
CA THR A 27 1.45 -3.01 -2.60
C THR A 27 0.17 -3.84 -2.55
N TRP A 28 -0.67 -3.59 -1.55
CA TRP A 28 -1.96 -4.26 -1.43
C TRP A 28 -2.83 -4.01 -2.67
N SER A 29 -3.01 -2.75 -3.09
CA SER A 29 -3.81 -2.44 -4.28
C SER A 29 -3.21 -3.03 -5.57
N LEU A 30 -1.88 -3.08 -5.71
CA LEU A 30 -1.24 -3.76 -6.83
C LEU A 30 -1.65 -5.23 -6.88
N LEU A 31 -1.57 -5.94 -5.75
CA LEU A 31 -1.94 -7.36 -5.70
C LEU A 31 -3.44 -7.58 -5.96
N GLN A 32 -4.31 -6.68 -5.51
CA GLN A 32 -5.75 -6.73 -5.82
C GLN A 32 -6.08 -6.42 -7.29
N SER A 33 -5.15 -5.84 -8.04
CA SER A 33 -5.31 -5.56 -9.47
C SER A 33 -4.90 -6.74 -10.37
N ILE A 34 -4.29 -7.78 -9.80
CA ILE A 34 -3.82 -8.95 -10.55
C ILE A 34 -5.00 -9.90 -10.80
N PRO A 35 -5.34 -10.21 -12.06
CA PRO A 35 -6.35 -11.22 -12.36
C PRO A 35 -5.89 -12.59 -11.86
N ARG A 36 -6.72 -13.22 -11.03
CA ARG A 36 -6.48 -14.58 -10.56
C ARG A 36 -7.06 -15.58 -11.56
N LEU A 37 -6.30 -16.61 -11.90
CA LEU A 37 -6.70 -17.62 -12.89
C LEU A 37 -7.81 -18.54 -12.35
N ASP A 38 -7.91 -18.66 -11.02
CA ASP A 38 -8.85 -19.48 -10.27
C ASP A 38 -10.10 -18.70 -9.81
N ALA A 39 -10.16 -17.39 -10.03
CA ALA A 39 -11.32 -16.57 -9.66
C ALA A 39 -12.38 -16.56 -10.77
N ASP A 40 -13.66 -16.56 -10.36
CA ASP A 40 -14.76 -16.33 -11.28
C ASP A 40 -14.59 -14.96 -11.97
N ARG A 41 -14.82 -14.88 -13.28
CA ARG A 41 -14.67 -13.66 -14.09
C ARG A 41 -15.54 -12.47 -13.63
N LYS A 42 -16.36 -12.65 -12.58
CA LYS A 42 -17.25 -11.65 -12.00
C LYS A 42 -16.62 -10.85 -10.86
N ASP A 43 -15.49 -11.28 -10.31
CA ASP A 43 -14.80 -10.52 -9.28
C ASP A 43 -14.19 -9.24 -9.87
N ARG A 44 -14.58 -8.09 -9.31
CA ARG A 44 -14.08 -6.79 -9.75
C ARG A 44 -12.66 -6.61 -9.26
N LEU A 45 -11.73 -6.41 -10.20
CA LEU A 45 -10.37 -5.99 -9.89
C LEU A 45 -10.37 -4.58 -9.30
N LEU A 46 -9.58 -4.36 -8.26
CA LEU A 46 -9.38 -3.02 -7.70
C LEU A 46 -8.28 -2.30 -8.48
N SER A 47 -8.62 -1.19 -9.13
CA SER A 47 -7.68 -0.28 -9.77
C SER A 47 -7.19 0.79 -8.79
N ILE A 48 -5.92 1.19 -8.92
CA ILE A 48 -5.40 2.37 -8.24
C ILE A 48 -5.73 3.59 -9.11
N GLU A 49 -6.74 4.33 -8.70
CA GLU A 49 -7.19 5.54 -9.40
C GLU A 49 -6.11 6.62 -9.53
N GLY A 50 -6.25 7.47 -10.56
CA GLY A 50 -5.36 8.60 -10.81
C GLY A 50 -4.00 8.26 -11.43
N LEU A 51 -3.21 9.31 -11.66
CA LEU A 51 -1.88 9.22 -12.30
C LEU A 51 -0.76 9.22 -11.25
N PRO A 52 0.41 8.60 -11.54
CA PRO A 52 1.61 8.76 -10.70
C PRO A 52 1.98 10.24 -10.50
N PRO A 53 2.61 10.60 -9.36
CA PRO A 53 2.99 11.98 -9.09
C PRO A 53 4.11 12.44 -10.04
N ASP A 54 4.20 13.76 -10.23
CA ASP A 54 5.35 14.41 -10.86
C ASP A 54 6.60 14.16 -9.99
N LEU A 55 7.66 13.61 -10.60
CA LEU A 55 8.92 13.32 -9.91
C LEU A 55 9.83 14.55 -9.77
N ILE A 56 9.61 15.61 -10.55
CA ILE A 56 10.31 16.89 -10.45
C ILE A 56 9.78 17.66 -9.23
N LYS A 57 8.46 17.60 -9.00
CA LYS A 57 7.77 18.25 -7.88
C LYS A 57 6.89 17.23 -7.15
N PRO A 58 7.49 16.29 -6.41
CA PRO A 58 6.72 15.28 -5.69
C PRO A 58 5.86 15.93 -4.61
N PRO A 59 4.72 15.31 -4.25
CA PRO A 59 3.93 15.78 -3.12
C PRO A 59 4.75 15.74 -1.83
N ARG A 60 4.39 16.63 -0.89
CA ARG A 60 4.97 16.62 0.46
C ARG A 60 4.49 15.38 1.22
N GLY A 61 5.31 14.89 2.14
CA GLY A 61 5.00 13.72 2.94
C GLY A 61 5.06 12.42 2.13
N CYS A 62 4.13 11.50 2.42
CA CYS A 62 4.07 10.20 1.76
C CYS A 62 3.74 10.35 0.26
N ARG A 63 4.65 9.93 -0.63
CA ARG A 63 4.46 10.09 -2.09
C ARG A 63 3.18 9.45 -2.66
N PHE A 64 2.64 8.45 -1.97
CA PHE A 64 1.42 7.75 -2.37
C PHE A 64 0.13 8.38 -1.79
N HIS A 65 0.22 9.34 -0.86
CA HIS A 65 -0.95 9.93 -0.20
C HIS A 65 -2.02 10.47 -1.17
N PRO A 66 -1.71 11.04 -2.36
CA PRO A 66 -2.76 11.54 -3.26
C PRO A 66 -3.67 10.45 -3.82
N ARG A 67 -3.18 9.21 -3.87
CA ARG A 67 -3.89 8.03 -4.44
C ARG A 67 -4.25 6.99 -3.38
N CYS A 68 -3.79 7.18 -2.15
CA CYS A 68 -4.05 6.26 -1.05
C CYS A 68 -5.45 6.50 -0.46
N GLN A 69 -6.29 5.45 -0.46
CA GLN A 69 -7.61 5.47 0.17
C GLN A 69 -7.54 5.47 1.71
N PHE A 70 -6.41 5.01 2.28
CA PHE A 70 -6.19 4.83 3.72
C PHE A 70 -5.32 5.95 4.34
N ARG A 71 -5.16 7.07 3.64
CA ARG A 71 -4.31 8.18 4.09
C ARG A 71 -4.87 8.83 5.36
N ILE A 72 -3.97 9.28 6.23
CA ILE A 72 -4.27 10.06 7.43
C ILE A 72 -3.58 11.43 7.34
N GLU A 73 -3.92 12.34 8.25
CA GLU A 73 -3.37 13.70 8.28
C GLU A 73 -1.83 13.73 8.25
N ARG A 74 -1.18 12.80 8.95
CA ARG A 74 0.28 12.71 8.97
C ARG A 74 0.89 12.47 7.58
N CYS A 75 0.19 11.76 6.69
CA CYS A 75 0.67 11.42 5.36
C CYS A 75 0.89 12.65 4.46
N PHE A 76 0.24 13.78 4.73
CA PHE A 76 0.36 15.01 3.93
C PHE A 76 1.61 15.82 4.28
N HIS A 77 2.20 15.57 5.45
CA HIS A 77 3.28 16.39 6.00
C HIS A 77 4.59 15.61 6.16
N ASP A 78 4.50 14.35 6.56
CA ASP A 78 5.67 13.52 6.92
C ASP A 78 5.85 12.35 5.96
N ASP A 79 7.08 12.17 5.46
CA ASP A 79 7.48 11.04 4.63
C ASP A 79 7.79 9.84 5.55
N PRO A 80 7.05 8.71 5.45
CA PRO A 80 7.34 7.54 6.27
C PRO A 80 8.68 6.90 5.88
N THR A 81 9.48 6.56 6.89
CA THR A 81 10.64 5.68 6.71
C THR A 81 10.20 4.23 6.64
N LEU A 82 11.06 3.35 6.12
CA LEU A 82 10.89 1.91 6.33
C LEU A 82 10.87 1.62 7.83
N MET A 83 9.86 0.88 8.26
CA MET A 83 9.64 0.46 9.63
C MET A 83 9.27 -1.03 9.62
N ASP A 84 9.67 -1.77 10.65
CA ASP A 84 9.28 -3.17 10.81
C ASP A 84 7.76 -3.31 10.95
N VAL A 85 7.19 -4.17 10.11
CA VAL A 85 5.73 -4.42 10.04
C VAL A 85 5.37 -5.90 10.05
N GLY A 86 6.36 -6.78 10.04
CA GLY A 86 6.18 -8.23 10.09
C GLY A 86 7.52 -8.96 10.10
N PRO A 87 7.50 -10.30 10.06
CA PRO A 87 8.72 -11.11 10.02
C PRO A 87 9.55 -10.80 8.77
N ASP A 88 10.71 -10.17 8.97
CA ASP A 88 11.62 -9.71 7.91
C ASP A 88 10.95 -8.80 6.87
N GLN A 89 9.89 -8.07 7.26
CA GLN A 89 9.12 -7.20 6.37
C GLN A 89 9.08 -5.77 6.91
N GLU A 90 9.42 -4.83 6.04
CA GLU A 90 9.40 -3.40 6.33
C GLU A 90 8.49 -2.66 5.36
N ALA A 91 7.79 -1.63 5.83
CA ALA A 91 6.97 -0.77 5.00
C ALA A 91 7.12 0.70 5.38
N ALA A 92 7.15 1.56 4.37
CA ALA A 92 7.13 3.00 4.52
C ALA A 92 5.69 3.50 4.63
N CYS A 93 5.00 3.21 5.73
CA CYS A 93 3.60 3.57 5.90
C CYS A 93 3.22 3.95 7.34
N TRP A 94 2.44 5.03 7.49
CA TRP A 94 1.85 5.40 8.78
C TRP A 94 0.63 4.54 9.17
N VAL A 95 -0.04 3.93 8.18
CA VAL A 95 -1.23 3.09 8.36
C VAL A 95 -1.06 1.79 7.58
N THR A 96 -0.42 0.82 8.21
CA THR A 96 -0.24 -0.53 7.66
C THR A 96 -1.60 -1.16 7.34
N MET A 97 -1.70 -1.90 6.25
CA MET A 97 -2.95 -2.55 5.84
C MET A 97 -3.54 -3.47 6.90
N ARG A 98 -2.71 -4.18 7.67
CA ARG A 98 -3.18 -4.97 8.82
C ARG A 98 -4.01 -4.14 9.81
N ARG A 99 -3.58 -2.90 10.07
CA ARG A 99 -4.30 -1.95 10.95
C ARG A 99 -5.50 -1.31 10.25
N ALA A 100 -5.40 -1.02 8.95
CA ALA A 100 -6.51 -0.43 8.20
C ALA A 100 -7.70 -1.40 8.11
N LEU A 101 -7.44 -2.66 7.73
CA LEU A 101 -8.48 -3.67 7.53
C LEU A 101 -9.11 -4.13 8.86
N ALA A 102 -8.35 -4.15 9.95
CA ALA A 102 -8.90 -4.43 11.29
C ALA A 102 -9.98 -3.39 11.69
N ARG A 103 -9.72 -2.10 11.40
CA ARG A 103 -10.66 -1.00 11.71
C ARG A 103 -11.91 -1.04 10.83
N ASP A 104 -11.77 -1.40 9.56
CA ASP A 104 -12.91 -1.56 8.66
C ASP A 104 -13.81 -2.74 9.06
N GLY A 105 -13.23 -3.80 9.65
CA GLY A 105 -13.97 -4.94 10.19
C GLY A 105 -14.78 -4.58 11.44
N GLU A 106 -14.22 -3.77 12.33
CA GLU A 106 -14.90 -3.25 13.54
C GLU A 106 -16.01 -2.24 13.20
N ALA A 107 -15.82 -1.40 12.16
CA ALA A 107 -16.81 -0.40 11.76
C ALA A 107 -18.05 -0.98 11.02
N ARG A 108 -18.01 -2.28 10.66
CA ARG A 108 -19.10 -2.98 9.96
C ARG A 108 -19.83 -4.01 10.84
N ALA A 109 -19.42 -4.18 12.10
CA ALA A 109 -20.05 -5.03 13.11
C ALA A 109 -20.97 -4.21 14.01
#